data_AF-A0A9D7XCX1-F1
#
_entry.id   AF-A0A9D7XCX1-F1
#
_cell.length_a   1.000
_cell.length_b   1.000
_cell.length_c   1.000
_cell.angle_alpha   90.00
_cell.angle_beta   90.00
_cell.angle_gamma   90.00
#
_symmetry.space_group_name_H-M   'P 1'
#
loop_
_entity.id
_entity.type
_entity.pdbx_description
1 polymer ?
#
loop_
_entity_poly.entity_id
_entity_poly.type
_entity_poly.pdbx_seq_one_letter_code
_entity_poly.pdbx_strand_id
1 'polypeptide(L)'
;MQIWQYPNIELDDEEIENDEDYNIYNTPDPKNKKLDYFIFKDEKIITDEVAKMYYHVVKAVFEENPSAFNHPDLKILLDLSTNPNDLRSPYKINSSYYIEANIDNNSKFKKLRTLLTKFDYEDELLINFSSRELDEIESEVKDRAYWDENSSKESLELLDECLKIINAFQPLISFNYTQSYIRLTKDFKRQNFVLFLPKQAFIRAELFVVNSDEWVKKLEETGFKVNSVGKRSGRIKFRISRENILSNRPLLRELFSQSYDNWQN
;
A
#
# COMPACT_ATOMS: atom_id res chain seq x y z
N MET A 1 -42.59 -15.25 18.53
CA MET A 1 -41.18 -15.38 18.13
C MET A 1 -40.92 -14.33 17.07
N GLN A 2 -40.25 -13.24 17.43
CA GLN A 2 -39.84 -12.22 16.47
C GLN A 2 -38.47 -12.66 15.95
N ILE A 3 -38.43 -13.05 14.68
CA ILE A 3 -37.21 -13.45 13.99
C ILE A 3 -36.38 -12.17 13.86
N TRP A 4 -35.20 -12.15 14.47
CA TRP A 4 -34.24 -11.06 14.34
C TRP A 4 -33.97 -10.83 12.85
N GLN A 5 -34.23 -9.62 12.35
CA GLN A 5 -33.85 -9.24 11.00
C GLN A 5 -32.44 -8.67 11.01
N TYR A 6 -31.67 -9.06 10.02
CA TYR A 6 -30.29 -8.59 9.82
C TYR A 6 -30.31 -7.05 9.73
N PRO A 7 -29.54 -6.32 10.55
CA PRO A 7 -29.41 -4.89 10.38
C PRO A 7 -28.74 -4.65 9.03
N ASN A 8 -29.40 -3.88 8.16
CA ASN A 8 -28.83 -3.41 6.91
C ASN A 8 -27.84 -2.27 7.26
N ILE A 9 -26.64 -2.66 7.68
CA ILE A 9 -25.53 -1.74 7.80
C ILE A 9 -24.98 -1.62 6.39
N GLU A 10 -25.27 -0.50 5.73
CA GLU A 10 -24.41 -0.03 4.64
C GLU A 10 -23.06 0.24 5.29
N LEU A 11 -22.15 -0.75 5.22
CA LEU A 11 -20.74 -0.44 5.32
C LEU A 11 -20.49 0.51 4.15
N ASP A 12 -19.98 1.71 4.42
CA ASP A 12 -19.38 2.52 3.37
C ASP A 12 -18.20 1.70 2.82
N ASP A 13 -18.50 0.83 1.86
CA ASP A 13 -17.53 0.06 1.08
C ASP A 13 -16.54 1.01 0.36
N GLU A 14 -16.82 2.32 0.36
CA GLU A 14 -15.97 3.38 -0.16
C GLU A 14 -14.77 3.75 0.73
N GLU A 15 -14.77 3.48 2.05
CA GLU A 15 -13.77 4.06 2.97
C GLU A 15 -12.61 3.14 3.38
N ILE A 16 -12.68 1.83 3.13
CA ILE A 16 -11.51 0.95 3.32
C ILE A 16 -10.88 0.72 1.95
N GLU A 17 -10.07 1.68 1.50
CA GLU A 17 -9.20 1.52 0.32
C GLU A 17 -8.55 0.14 0.36
N ASN A 18 -8.92 -0.69 -0.61
CA ASN A 18 -8.40 -2.04 -0.73
C ASN A 18 -6.89 -1.96 -0.95
N ASP A 19 -6.15 -2.87 -0.32
CA ASP A 19 -4.73 -3.10 -0.64
C ASP A 19 -4.56 -3.67 -2.06
N GLU A 20 -5.54 -3.54 -2.96
CA GLU A 20 -5.56 -4.12 -4.29
C GLU A 20 -4.67 -3.36 -5.26
N ASP A 21 -4.04 -4.12 -6.16
CA ASP A 21 -3.31 -3.56 -7.29
C ASP A 21 -4.30 -3.32 -8.43
N TYR A 22 -4.36 -2.07 -8.89
CA TYR A 22 -5.21 -1.68 -10.00
C TYR A 22 -4.37 -1.56 -11.27
N ASN A 23 -4.87 -2.08 -12.38
CA ASN A 23 -4.40 -1.71 -13.71
C ASN A 23 -4.79 -0.25 -14.00
N ILE A 24 -4.00 0.44 -14.83
CA ILE A 24 -4.30 1.79 -15.28
C ILE A 24 -5.76 2.00 -15.75
N TYR A 25 -6.47 0.98 -16.24
CA TYR A 25 -7.87 1.08 -16.66
C TYR A 25 -8.91 1.02 -15.53
N ASN A 26 -8.69 0.16 -14.53
CA ASN A 26 -9.66 -0.13 -13.47
C ASN A 26 -9.33 0.59 -12.15
N THR A 27 -8.44 1.58 -12.18
CA THR A 27 -8.14 2.40 -11.02
C THR A 27 -9.37 3.19 -10.53
N PRO A 28 -9.56 3.34 -9.20
CA PRO A 28 -10.47 4.34 -8.66
C PRO A 28 -10.04 5.77 -9.07
N ASP A 29 -10.90 6.77 -8.82
CA ASP A 29 -10.57 8.18 -9.09
C ASP A 29 -9.27 8.57 -8.34
N PRO A 30 -8.19 8.95 -9.05
CA PRO A 30 -6.91 9.26 -8.44
C PRO A 30 -6.88 10.63 -7.75
N LYS A 31 -7.98 11.39 -7.78
CA LYS A 31 -8.08 12.69 -7.12
C LYS A 31 -7.99 12.53 -5.60
N ASN A 32 -7.13 13.33 -4.98
CA ASN A 32 -6.83 13.31 -3.54
C ASN A 32 -6.28 11.98 -3.00
N LYS A 33 -6.06 10.98 -3.84
CA LYS A 33 -5.42 9.72 -3.46
C LYS A 33 -3.91 9.85 -3.59
N LYS A 34 -3.22 9.17 -2.67
CA LYS A 34 -1.78 8.99 -2.69
C LYS A 34 -1.44 7.58 -3.13
N LEU A 35 -0.23 7.36 -3.61
CA LEU A 35 0.24 6.01 -3.92
C LEU A 35 0.84 5.34 -2.67
N ASP A 36 0.81 4.02 -2.63
CA ASP A 36 1.70 3.24 -1.75
C ASP A 36 2.93 2.81 -2.58
N TYR A 37 2.66 2.27 -3.77
CA TYR A 37 3.65 1.90 -4.77
C TYR A 37 3.01 1.82 -6.16
N PHE A 38 3.85 1.70 -7.17
CA PHE A 38 3.46 1.19 -8.48
C PHE A 38 4.48 0.15 -8.95
N ILE A 39 4.06 -0.74 -9.82
CA ILE A 39 4.91 -1.70 -10.51
C ILE A 39 4.84 -1.36 -11.99
N PHE A 40 6.00 -1.16 -12.63
CA PHE A 40 6.08 -1.00 -14.08
C PHE A 40 7.11 -1.96 -14.63
N LYS A 41 6.70 -2.91 -15.50
CA LYS A 41 7.59 -3.93 -16.10
C LYS A 41 8.42 -4.68 -15.06
N ASP A 42 7.73 -5.25 -14.07
CA ASP A 42 8.30 -5.94 -12.91
C ASP A 42 9.14 -5.09 -11.95
N GLU A 43 9.40 -3.81 -12.24
CA GLU A 43 10.07 -2.90 -11.31
C GLU A 43 9.07 -2.25 -10.37
N LYS A 44 9.15 -2.61 -9.09
CA LYS A 44 8.32 -2.02 -8.03
C LYS A 44 8.98 -0.78 -7.42
N ILE A 45 8.24 0.32 -7.39
CA ILE A 45 8.69 1.60 -6.84
C ILE A 45 7.73 2.06 -5.76
N ILE A 46 8.22 2.07 -4.52
CA ILE A 46 7.50 2.60 -3.35
C ILE A 46 7.55 4.13 -3.37
N THR A 47 6.40 4.77 -3.45
CA THR A 47 6.25 6.23 -3.44
C THR A 47 4.80 6.61 -3.21
N ASP A 48 4.57 7.79 -2.63
CA ASP A 48 3.23 8.38 -2.52
C ASP A 48 2.90 9.39 -3.63
N GLU A 49 3.86 9.63 -4.54
CA GLU A 49 3.80 10.72 -5.51
C GLU A 49 3.39 10.20 -6.89
N VAL A 50 2.16 10.55 -7.31
CA VAL A 50 1.68 10.28 -8.67
C VAL A 50 2.58 10.94 -9.73
N ALA A 51 3.20 12.07 -9.42
CA ALA A 51 4.16 12.73 -10.31
C ALA A 51 5.42 11.87 -10.56
N LYS A 52 5.94 11.20 -9.52
CA LYS A 52 7.08 10.30 -9.64
C LYS A 52 6.74 9.08 -10.51
N MET A 53 5.57 8.48 -10.29
CA MET A 53 5.05 7.40 -11.15
C MET A 53 4.93 7.85 -12.61
N TYR A 54 4.25 8.98 -12.85
CA TYR A 54 4.09 9.53 -14.19
C TYR A 54 5.42 9.73 -14.90
N TYR A 55 6.37 10.39 -14.25
CA TYR A 55 7.70 10.60 -14.79
C TYR A 55 8.43 9.29 -15.10
N HIS A 56 8.40 8.33 -14.17
CA HIS A 56 9.08 7.05 -14.32
C HIS A 56 8.57 6.26 -15.52
N VAL A 57 7.25 6.11 -15.62
CA VAL A 57 6.61 5.36 -16.71
C VAL A 57 6.88 6.04 -18.06
N VAL A 58 6.68 7.36 -18.16
CA VAL A 58 6.94 8.08 -19.42
C VAL A 58 8.40 7.96 -19.84
N LYS A 59 9.34 8.07 -18.89
CA LYS A 59 10.76 7.94 -19.15
C LYS A 59 11.11 6.53 -19.65
N ALA A 60 10.64 5.49 -18.99
CA ALA A 60 10.90 4.11 -19.39
C ALA A 60 10.33 3.80 -20.79
N VAL A 61 9.09 4.21 -21.08
CA VAL A 61 8.50 4.04 -22.42
C VAL A 61 9.29 4.81 -23.48
N PHE A 62 9.79 6.01 -23.15
CA PHE A 62 10.66 6.79 -24.04
C PHE A 62 11.98 6.09 -24.33
N GLU A 63 12.65 5.57 -23.30
CA GLU A 63 13.96 4.92 -23.43
C GLU A 63 13.89 3.65 -24.29
N GLU A 64 12.79 2.90 -24.21
CA GLU A 64 12.56 1.73 -25.05
C GLU A 64 12.13 2.06 -26.48
N ASN A 65 11.40 3.17 -26.67
CA ASN A 65 10.85 3.54 -27.98
C ASN A 65 11.25 4.96 -28.44
N PRO A 66 12.54 5.37 -28.48
CA PRO A 66 12.90 6.78 -28.68
C PRO A 66 12.41 7.37 -30.00
N SER A 67 12.39 6.56 -31.07
CA SER A 67 11.96 7.00 -32.41
C SER A 67 10.48 7.35 -32.48
N ALA A 68 9.63 6.68 -31.67
CA ALA A 68 8.19 6.92 -31.67
C ALA A 68 7.85 8.34 -31.22
N PHE A 69 8.62 8.92 -30.29
CA PHE A 69 8.41 10.26 -29.76
C PHE A 69 8.83 11.38 -30.72
N ASN A 70 9.34 11.05 -31.91
CA ASN A 70 9.47 12.02 -32.99
C ASN A 70 8.12 12.37 -33.63
N HIS A 71 7.13 11.49 -33.51
CA HIS A 71 5.79 11.75 -34.04
C HIS A 71 5.09 12.89 -33.27
N PRO A 72 4.42 13.83 -33.97
CA PRO A 72 3.78 14.99 -33.35
C PRO A 72 2.73 14.63 -32.31
N ASP A 73 2.05 13.49 -32.46
CA ASP A 73 0.99 13.05 -31.58
C ASP A 73 1.48 12.77 -30.16
N LEU A 74 2.64 12.11 -29.99
CA LEU A 74 3.26 11.88 -28.67
C LEU A 74 3.83 13.16 -28.07
N LYS A 75 4.35 14.07 -28.91
CA LYS A 75 4.83 15.39 -28.45
C LYS A 75 3.71 16.22 -27.85
N ILE A 76 2.56 16.25 -28.53
CA ILE A 76 1.35 16.93 -28.03
C ILE A 76 0.79 16.21 -26.81
N LEU A 77 0.72 14.87 -26.83
CA LEU A 77 0.18 14.09 -25.72
C LEU A 77 0.92 14.37 -24.40
N LEU A 78 2.25 14.49 -24.44
CA LEU A 78 3.09 14.61 -23.24
C LEU A 78 3.61 16.03 -23.01
N ASP A 79 3.21 16.99 -23.83
CA ASP A 79 3.72 18.37 -23.81
C ASP A 79 5.26 18.40 -23.81
N LEU A 80 5.88 17.60 -24.67
CA LEU A 80 7.34 17.48 -24.76
C LEU A 80 7.96 18.81 -25.19
N SER A 81 8.81 19.39 -24.34
CA SER A 81 9.60 20.57 -24.67
C SER A 81 11.09 20.25 -24.77
N THR A 82 11.79 21.00 -25.63
CA THR A 82 13.26 21.00 -25.71
C THR A 82 13.91 22.06 -24.82
N ASN A 83 13.11 22.99 -24.28
CA ASN A 83 13.55 24.07 -23.42
C ASN A 83 12.84 23.94 -22.05
N PRO A 84 13.59 23.73 -20.95
CA PRO A 84 12.98 23.56 -19.63
C PRO A 84 12.20 24.79 -19.15
N ASN A 85 12.48 25.98 -19.67
CA ASN A 85 11.79 27.22 -19.30
C ASN A 85 10.36 27.32 -19.83
N ASP A 86 9.97 26.46 -20.77
CA ASP A 86 8.61 26.41 -21.29
C ASP A 86 7.66 25.71 -20.31
N LEU A 87 8.22 25.02 -19.31
CA LEU A 87 7.50 24.20 -18.34
C LEU A 87 7.58 24.85 -16.95
N ARG A 88 6.53 24.67 -16.15
CA ARG A 88 6.49 25.16 -14.76
C ARG A 88 7.39 24.33 -13.86
N SER A 89 7.41 23.00 -14.05
CA SER A 89 8.29 22.08 -13.33
C SER A 89 8.87 21.07 -14.33
N PRO A 90 10.03 21.37 -14.94
CA PRO A 90 10.60 20.53 -15.99
C PRO A 90 11.19 19.25 -15.42
N TYR A 91 10.72 18.11 -15.91
CA TYR A 91 11.30 16.79 -15.66
C TYR A 91 12.05 16.33 -16.90
N LYS A 92 13.37 16.11 -16.77
CA LYS A 92 14.24 15.72 -17.87
C LYS A 92 14.04 14.25 -18.24
N ILE A 93 13.66 13.96 -19.49
CA ILE A 93 13.49 12.60 -19.99
C ILE A 93 14.78 12.07 -20.61
N ASN A 94 15.43 12.88 -21.44
CA ASN A 94 16.73 12.54 -22.05
C ASN A 94 17.61 13.79 -22.21
N SER A 95 18.65 13.73 -23.04
CA SER A 95 19.52 14.89 -23.32
C SER A 95 18.80 16.11 -23.90
N SER A 96 17.66 15.90 -24.57
CA SER A 96 17.02 16.89 -25.44
C SER A 96 15.60 17.24 -25.04
N TYR A 97 14.89 16.40 -24.31
CA TYR A 97 13.47 16.54 -24.01
C TYR A 97 13.19 16.60 -22.50
N TYR A 98 12.19 17.42 -22.18
CA TYR A 98 11.59 17.61 -20.87
C TYR A 98 10.07 17.43 -20.96
N ILE A 99 9.46 17.00 -19.86
CA ILE A 99 8.00 16.92 -19.70
C ILE A 99 7.57 17.69 -18.45
N GLU A 100 6.29 18.06 -18.40
CA GLU A 100 5.65 18.63 -17.21
C GLU A 100 5.03 17.51 -16.37
N ALA A 101 5.45 17.38 -15.11
CA ALA A 101 4.79 16.48 -14.15
C ALA A 101 3.93 17.23 -13.12
N ASN A 102 3.98 18.57 -13.08
CA ASN A 102 3.14 19.39 -12.21
C ASN A 102 1.78 19.72 -12.84
N ILE A 103 1.07 18.69 -13.31
CA ILE A 103 -0.33 18.73 -13.76
C ILE A 103 -1.22 18.00 -12.75
N ASP A 104 -2.55 18.10 -12.85
CA ASP A 104 -3.44 17.37 -11.93
C ASP A 104 -3.39 15.84 -12.17
N ASN A 105 -3.76 15.05 -11.14
CA ASN A 105 -3.66 13.59 -11.21
C ASN A 105 -4.52 13.00 -12.33
N ASN A 106 -5.71 13.52 -12.58
CA ASN A 106 -6.59 13.00 -13.63
C ASN A 106 -5.97 13.19 -15.02
N SER A 107 -5.34 14.35 -15.27
CA SER A 107 -4.59 14.59 -16.50
C SER A 107 -3.40 13.63 -16.66
N LYS A 108 -2.66 13.32 -15.57
CA LYS A 108 -1.58 12.31 -15.62
C LYS A 108 -2.10 10.93 -16.01
N PHE A 109 -3.14 10.45 -15.32
CA PHE A 109 -3.73 9.14 -15.59
C PHE A 109 -4.30 9.05 -17.01
N LYS A 110 -4.95 10.12 -17.50
CA LYS A 110 -5.42 10.18 -18.89
C LYS A 110 -4.27 10.09 -19.89
N LYS A 111 -3.18 10.84 -19.67
CA LYS A 111 -1.99 10.78 -20.53
C LYS A 111 -1.33 9.40 -20.49
N LEU A 112 -1.23 8.77 -19.32
CA LEU A 112 -0.70 7.41 -19.16
C LEU A 112 -1.56 6.36 -19.86
N ARG A 113 -2.89 6.42 -19.73
CA ARG A 113 -3.80 5.53 -20.47
C ARG A 113 -3.50 5.59 -21.96
N THR A 114 -3.58 6.79 -22.56
CA THR A 114 -3.31 6.97 -23.98
C THR A 114 -1.91 6.51 -24.40
N LEU A 115 -0.89 6.79 -23.57
CA LEU A 115 0.49 6.41 -23.86
C LEU A 115 0.64 4.88 -23.86
N LEU A 116 0.20 4.21 -22.79
CA LEU A 116 0.35 2.77 -22.62
C LEU A 116 -0.45 1.99 -23.65
N THR A 117 -1.67 2.41 -24.00
CA THR A 117 -2.46 1.82 -25.09
C THR A 117 -1.73 1.84 -26.43
N LYS A 118 -0.97 2.92 -26.69
CA LYS A 118 -0.24 3.03 -27.96
C LYS A 118 0.89 2.00 -28.09
N PHE A 119 1.41 1.52 -26.97
CA PHE A 119 2.52 0.56 -26.91
C PHE A 119 2.12 -0.82 -26.38
N ASP A 120 0.83 -1.07 -26.13
CA ASP A 120 0.31 -2.34 -25.57
C ASP A 120 0.94 -2.68 -24.20
N TYR A 121 1.10 -1.67 -23.35
CA TYR A 121 1.74 -1.76 -22.02
C TYR A 121 0.77 -1.56 -20.87
N GLU A 122 -0.52 -1.73 -21.07
CA GLU A 122 -1.49 -1.39 -20.03
C GLU A 122 -1.43 -2.34 -18.84
N ASP A 123 -1.22 -3.63 -19.09
CA ASP A 123 -1.05 -4.65 -18.04
C ASP A 123 0.33 -4.58 -17.36
N GLU A 124 1.27 -3.84 -17.95
CA GLU A 124 2.61 -3.65 -17.39
C GLU A 124 2.63 -2.63 -16.25
N LEU A 125 1.57 -1.80 -16.09
CA LEU A 125 1.46 -0.81 -15.02
C LEU A 125 0.40 -1.22 -14.00
N LEU A 126 0.86 -1.61 -12.80
CA LEU A 126 0.03 -1.84 -11.63
C LEU A 126 0.20 -0.71 -10.62
N ILE A 127 -0.90 -0.23 -10.05
CA ILE A 127 -0.95 0.95 -9.19
C ILE A 127 -1.63 0.56 -7.89
N ASN A 128 -0.97 0.83 -6.77
CA ASN A 128 -1.52 0.64 -5.44
C ASN A 128 -1.67 2.01 -4.75
N PHE A 129 -2.85 2.29 -4.23
CA PHE A 129 -3.13 3.55 -3.53
C PHE A 129 -2.91 3.40 -2.03
N SER A 130 -2.32 4.44 -1.42
CA SER A 130 -2.12 4.51 0.01
C SER A 130 -3.44 4.67 0.73
N SER A 131 -3.89 3.56 1.29
CA SER A 131 -4.83 3.53 2.39
C SER A 131 -4.39 4.38 3.59
N ARG A 132 -5.37 4.89 4.35
CA ARG A 132 -5.17 5.59 5.63
C ARG A 132 -4.35 4.72 6.61
N GLU A 133 -3.53 5.36 7.44
CA GLU A 133 -2.83 4.70 8.54
C GLU A 133 -3.86 4.20 9.56
N LEU A 134 -3.69 2.98 10.08
CA LEU A 134 -4.71 2.41 10.97
C LEU A 134 -4.84 3.21 12.27
N ASP A 135 -3.74 3.73 12.82
CA ASP A 135 -3.79 4.53 14.06
C ASP A 135 -4.42 5.92 13.90
N GLU A 136 -4.60 6.41 12.67
CA GLU A 136 -5.34 7.65 12.37
C GLU A 136 -6.85 7.42 12.25
N ILE A 137 -7.30 6.16 12.12
CA ILE A 137 -8.73 5.83 11.97
C ILE A 137 -9.40 5.85 13.35
N GLU A 138 -10.37 6.76 13.53
CA GLU A 138 -11.31 6.70 14.64
C GLU A 138 -12.12 5.41 14.56
N SER A 139 -12.07 4.61 15.62
CA SER A 139 -12.61 3.26 15.61
C SER A 139 -13.16 2.90 16.97
N GLU A 140 -14.42 2.48 16.99
CA GLU A 140 -15.13 2.03 18.18
C GLU A 140 -14.59 0.67 18.65
N VAL A 141 -14.56 0.45 19.96
CA VAL A 141 -14.21 -0.85 20.54
C VAL A 141 -15.30 -1.86 20.16
N LYS A 142 -14.87 -3.02 19.66
CA LYS A 142 -15.71 -4.18 19.33
C LYS A 142 -15.16 -5.41 20.05
N ASP A 143 -15.71 -6.57 19.73
CA ASP A 143 -15.25 -7.87 20.24
C ASP A 143 -14.81 -8.80 19.09
N ARG A 144 -14.46 -10.04 19.45
CA ARG A 144 -14.08 -11.07 18.49
C ARG A 144 -15.28 -11.52 17.64
N ALA A 145 -16.48 -11.54 18.19
CA ALA A 145 -17.69 -11.98 17.48
C ALA A 145 -17.99 -11.06 16.29
N TYR A 146 -17.81 -9.74 16.45
CA TYR A 146 -17.86 -8.80 15.34
C TYR A 146 -16.93 -9.21 14.20
N TRP A 147 -15.68 -9.55 14.49
CA TRP A 147 -14.73 -9.97 13.46
C TRP A 147 -15.00 -11.36 12.90
N ASP A 148 -15.57 -12.29 13.68
CA ASP A 148 -15.99 -13.61 13.18
C ASP A 148 -17.10 -13.47 12.11
N GLU A 149 -17.95 -12.44 12.20
CA GLU A 149 -18.99 -12.12 11.20
C GLU A 149 -18.45 -11.31 10.00
N ASN A 150 -17.44 -10.46 10.22
CA ASN A 150 -16.96 -9.47 9.24
C ASN A 150 -15.61 -9.81 8.61
N SER A 151 -15.05 -10.99 8.87
CA SER A 151 -13.78 -11.40 8.27
C SER A 151 -13.72 -12.90 8.00
N SER A 152 -12.70 -13.30 7.25
CA SER A 152 -12.47 -14.70 6.96
C SER A 152 -11.96 -15.44 8.20
N LYS A 153 -12.48 -16.66 8.40
CA LYS A 153 -11.95 -17.59 9.43
C LYS A 153 -10.44 -17.77 9.29
N GLU A 154 -9.94 -17.86 8.05
CA GLU A 154 -8.51 -17.98 7.78
C GLU A 154 -7.72 -16.79 8.34
N SER A 155 -8.16 -15.55 8.12
CA SER A 155 -7.41 -14.39 8.60
C SER A 155 -7.43 -14.26 10.12
N LEU A 156 -8.49 -14.73 10.78
CA LEU A 156 -8.54 -14.79 12.24
C LEU A 156 -7.62 -15.89 12.81
N GLU A 157 -7.46 -17.02 12.12
CA GLU A 157 -6.45 -18.02 12.49
C GLU A 157 -5.03 -17.45 12.35
N LEU A 158 -4.74 -16.69 11.29
CA LEU A 158 -3.45 -16.01 11.11
C LEU A 158 -3.18 -14.99 12.22
N LEU A 159 -4.22 -14.24 12.60
CA LEU A 159 -4.16 -13.28 13.70
C LEU A 159 -3.81 -13.99 15.02
N ASP A 160 -4.46 -15.11 15.33
CA ASP A 160 -4.19 -15.90 16.52
C ASP A 160 -2.76 -16.47 16.53
N GLU A 161 -2.22 -16.89 15.38
CA GLU A 161 -0.81 -17.29 15.25
C GLU A 161 0.17 -16.13 15.49
N CYS A 162 -0.13 -14.93 14.98
CA CYS A 162 0.67 -13.74 15.27
C CYS A 162 0.68 -13.41 16.76
N LEU A 163 -0.46 -13.55 17.44
CA LEU A 163 -0.54 -13.38 18.89
C LEU A 163 0.32 -14.40 19.64
N LYS A 164 0.38 -15.66 19.18
CA LYS A 164 1.27 -16.68 19.77
C LYS A 164 2.74 -16.32 19.59
N ILE A 165 3.12 -15.76 18.44
CA ILE A 165 4.50 -15.28 18.19
C ILE A 165 4.84 -14.16 19.17
N ILE A 166 3.95 -13.18 19.31
CA ILE A 166 4.11 -12.03 20.21
C ILE A 166 4.22 -12.49 21.67
N ASN A 167 3.29 -13.32 22.14
CA ASN A 167 3.28 -13.82 23.51
C ASN A 167 4.50 -14.67 23.87
N ALA A 168 5.23 -15.19 22.87
CA ALA A 168 6.44 -15.96 23.13
C ALA A 168 7.65 -15.10 23.56
N PHE A 169 7.60 -13.77 23.39
CA PHE A 169 8.61 -12.85 23.94
C PHE A 169 8.01 -11.82 24.91
N GLN A 170 6.73 -11.47 24.76
CA GLN A 170 6.03 -10.60 25.69
C GLN A 170 4.71 -11.22 26.13
N PRO A 171 4.72 -12.05 27.19
CA PRO A 171 3.52 -12.65 27.75
C PRO A 171 2.51 -11.58 28.20
N LEU A 172 1.23 -11.95 28.21
CA LEU A 172 0.09 -11.11 28.65
C LEU A 172 -0.35 -10.04 27.64
N ILE A 173 0.24 -9.99 26.44
CA ILE A 173 -0.35 -9.21 25.35
C ILE A 173 -1.59 -9.93 24.85
N SER A 174 -2.66 -9.16 24.69
CA SER A 174 -3.92 -9.62 24.10
C SER A 174 -4.46 -8.62 23.09
N PHE A 175 -5.46 -9.05 22.32
CA PHE A 175 -6.16 -8.18 21.38
C PHE A 175 -7.14 -7.25 22.08
N ASN A 176 -7.18 -6.00 21.62
CA ASN A 176 -8.30 -5.10 21.78
C ASN A 176 -8.91 -4.87 20.39
N TYR A 177 -10.05 -5.51 20.13
CA TYR A 177 -10.73 -5.44 18.84
C TYR A 177 -11.41 -4.08 18.69
N THR A 178 -11.30 -3.49 17.51
CA THR A 178 -12.06 -2.31 17.11
C THR A 178 -12.76 -2.57 15.80
N GLN A 179 -13.66 -1.67 15.39
CA GLN A 179 -14.44 -1.83 14.16
C GLN A 179 -13.57 -1.87 12.90
N SER A 180 -12.46 -1.13 12.90
CA SER A 180 -11.69 -0.85 11.67
C SER A 180 -10.34 -1.56 11.65
N TYR A 181 -9.81 -1.99 12.81
CA TYR A 181 -8.57 -2.73 12.94
C TYR A 181 -8.47 -3.40 14.33
N ILE A 182 -7.39 -4.11 14.57
CA ILE A 182 -7.14 -4.84 15.80
C ILE A 182 -5.87 -4.30 16.44
N ARG A 183 -6.03 -3.84 17.68
CA ARG A 183 -4.97 -3.27 18.52
C ARG A 183 -4.44 -4.32 19.48
N LEU A 184 -3.27 -4.06 20.02
CA LEU A 184 -2.69 -4.85 21.11
C LEU A 184 -2.80 -4.09 22.43
N THR A 185 -3.00 -4.83 23.52
CA THR A 185 -3.06 -4.28 24.88
C THR A 185 -2.30 -5.18 25.85
N LYS A 186 -1.78 -4.57 26.91
CA LYS A 186 -1.20 -5.25 28.07
C LYS A 186 -1.63 -4.50 29.31
N ASP A 187 -2.29 -5.17 30.25
CA ASP A 187 -2.80 -4.57 31.49
C ASP A 187 -3.64 -3.29 31.25
N PHE A 188 -4.55 -3.35 30.27
CA PHE A 188 -5.39 -2.22 29.81
C PHE A 188 -4.64 -1.05 29.18
N LYS A 189 -3.31 -1.13 29.04
CA LYS A 189 -2.50 -0.13 28.34
C LYS A 189 -2.31 -0.55 26.89
N ARG A 190 -2.54 0.39 25.97
CA ARG A 190 -2.31 0.18 24.54
C ARG A 190 -0.85 -0.21 24.28
N GLN A 191 -0.65 -1.19 23.41
CA GLN A 191 0.66 -1.69 22.97
C GLN A 191 0.69 -1.69 21.44
N ASN A 192 0.38 -0.56 20.81
CA ASN A 192 0.20 -0.46 19.35
C ASN A 192 1.54 -0.44 18.58
N PHE A 193 2.53 -1.21 19.01
CA PHE A 193 3.77 -1.42 18.26
C PHE A 193 3.48 -2.14 16.94
N VAL A 194 2.50 -3.07 16.94
CA VAL A 194 1.88 -3.64 15.73
C VAL A 194 0.37 -3.42 15.76
N LEU A 195 -0.20 -3.06 14.61
CA LEU A 195 -1.63 -3.04 14.34
C LEU A 195 -1.95 -4.08 13.27
N PHE A 196 -3.12 -4.72 13.39
CA PHE A 196 -3.56 -5.73 12.43
C PHE A 196 -4.89 -5.34 11.79
N LEU A 197 -5.02 -5.60 10.49
CA LEU A 197 -6.26 -5.50 9.75
C LEU A 197 -6.52 -6.83 9.03
N PRO A 198 -7.45 -7.67 9.52
CA PRO A 198 -7.88 -8.87 8.81
C PRO A 198 -8.46 -8.53 7.43
N LYS A 199 -8.09 -9.31 6.41
CA LYS A 199 -8.66 -9.26 5.06
C LYS A 199 -9.24 -10.63 4.69
N GLN A 200 -9.55 -10.87 3.41
CA GLN A 200 -10.16 -12.13 2.99
C GLN A 200 -9.18 -13.31 3.00
N ALA A 201 -7.90 -13.10 2.68
CA ALA A 201 -6.91 -14.17 2.52
C ALA A 201 -5.57 -13.92 3.25
N PHE A 202 -5.44 -12.77 3.91
CA PHE A 202 -4.23 -12.37 4.61
C PHE A 202 -4.61 -11.40 5.73
N ILE A 203 -3.67 -11.12 6.63
CA ILE A 203 -3.77 -9.97 7.54
C ILE A 203 -2.78 -8.90 7.07
N ARG A 204 -3.21 -7.65 7.02
CA ARG A 204 -2.28 -6.52 6.93
C ARG A 204 -1.74 -6.22 8.32
N ALA A 205 -0.44 -6.02 8.42
CA ALA A 205 0.24 -5.58 9.61
C ALA A 205 0.87 -4.20 9.38
N GLU A 206 0.77 -3.32 10.37
CA GLU A 206 1.45 -2.03 10.40
C GLU A 206 2.30 -1.88 11.65
N LEU A 207 3.60 -1.69 11.48
CA LEU A 207 4.54 -1.60 12.60
C LEU A 207 5.70 -0.68 12.31
N PHE A 208 6.23 -0.05 13.34
CA PHE A 208 7.39 0.84 13.25
C PHE A 208 8.68 0.12 13.68
N VAL A 209 9.78 0.40 12.97
CA VAL A 209 11.15 -0.03 13.29
C VAL A 209 12.15 1.03 12.81
N VAL A 210 13.26 1.22 13.54
CA VAL A 210 14.22 2.32 13.28
C VAL A 210 15.02 2.17 11.97
N ASN A 211 15.04 0.97 11.35
CA ASN A 211 15.69 0.71 10.06
C ASN A 211 14.68 0.13 9.04
N SER A 212 13.64 0.89 8.70
CA SER A 212 12.54 0.38 7.85
C SER A 212 13.02 -0.17 6.51
N ASP A 213 13.98 0.49 5.85
CA ASP A 213 14.45 0.08 4.51
C ASP A 213 15.12 -1.30 4.50
N GLU A 214 15.88 -1.64 5.54
CA GLU A 214 16.52 -2.96 5.68
C GLU A 214 15.45 -4.04 5.93
N TRP A 215 14.47 -3.72 6.76
CA TRP A 215 13.36 -4.61 7.07
C TRP A 215 12.44 -4.85 5.87
N VAL A 216 12.17 -3.82 5.07
CA VAL A 216 11.41 -3.95 3.82
C VAL A 216 12.11 -4.93 2.88
N LYS A 217 13.42 -4.78 2.65
CA LYS A 217 14.20 -5.71 1.81
C LYS A 217 14.13 -7.14 2.34
N LYS A 218 14.39 -7.34 3.63
CA LYS A 218 14.36 -8.66 4.29
C LYS A 218 12.98 -9.33 4.20
N LEU A 219 11.91 -8.55 4.31
CA LEU A 219 10.53 -9.03 4.14
C LEU A 219 10.28 -9.46 2.68
N GLU A 220 10.63 -8.62 1.70
CA GLU A 220 10.43 -8.94 0.29
C GLU A 220 11.26 -10.16 -0.15
N GLU A 221 12.52 -10.27 0.26
CA GLU A 221 13.41 -11.43 -0.02
C GLU A 221 12.88 -12.76 0.56
N THR A 222 12.07 -12.69 1.61
CA THR A 222 11.46 -13.86 2.27
C THR A 222 10.01 -14.11 1.83
N GLY A 223 9.55 -13.43 0.78
CA GLY A 223 8.25 -13.64 0.15
C GLY A 223 7.09 -12.91 0.82
N PHE A 224 7.35 -11.95 1.71
CA PHE A 224 6.30 -11.05 2.19
C PHE A 224 6.00 -9.99 1.14
N LYS A 225 4.72 -9.67 0.97
CA LYS A 225 4.29 -8.52 0.17
C LYS A 225 4.29 -7.28 1.06
N VAL A 226 5.29 -6.42 0.91
CA VAL A 226 5.30 -5.09 1.53
C VAL A 226 4.46 -4.15 0.67
N ASN A 227 3.56 -3.39 1.27
CA ASN A 227 2.81 -2.36 0.57
C ASN A 227 3.65 -1.07 0.53
N SER A 228 3.93 -0.48 1.68
CA SER A 228 4.67 0.79 1.73
C SER A 228 5.27 1.02 3.12
N VAL A 229 5.94 2.16 3.28
CA VAL A 229 6.33 2.71 4.58
C VAL A 229 5.58 4.03 4.75
N GLY A 230 4.76 4.13 5.80
CA GLY A 230 3.96 5.31 6.10
C GLY A 230 4.87 6.52 6.33
N LYS A 231 4.70 7.59 5.54
CA LYS A 231 5.60 8.75 5.59
C LYS A 231 5.60 9.49 6.92
N ARG A 232 4.45 9.51 7.61
CA ARG A 232 4.29 10.18 8.91
C ARG A 232 4.57 9.23 10.07
N SER A 233 4.01 8.03 9.99
CA SER A 233 4.08 7.02 11.05
C SER A 233 5.42 6.29 11.07
N GLY A 234 6.14 6.26 9.95
CA GLY A 234 7.31 5.40 9.72
C GLY A 234 6.95 3.91 9.72
N ARG A 235 5.66 3.55 9.73
CA ARG A 235 5.23 2.16 9.85
C ARG A 235 5.39 1.45 8.51
N ILE A 236 6.04 0.29 8.53
CA ILE A 236 5.99 -0.65 7.42
C ILE A 236 4.59 -1.25 7.38
N LYS A 237 3.94 -1.17 6.21
CA LYS A 237 2.66 -1.82 5.91
C LYS A 237 2.94 -3.05 5.06
N PHE A 238 2.56 -4.23 5.51
CA PHE A 238 2.83 -5.46 4.78
C PHE A 238 1.79 -6.54 5.05
N ARG A 239 1.72 -7.53 4.16
CA ARG A 239 0.77 -8.65 4.25
C ARG A 239 1.42 -9.86 4.90
N ILE A 240 0.69 -10.50 5.80
CA ILE A 240 1.05 -11.79 6.39
C ILE A 240 0.03 -12.82 5.93
N SER A 241 0.50 -13.81 5.18
CA SER A 241 -0.29 -14.97 4.74
C SER A 241 0.07 -16.22 5.55
N ARG A 242 -0.69 -17.31 5.35
CA ARG A 242 -0.41 -18.61 5.95
C ARG A 242 0.98 -19.14 5.60
N GLU A 243 1.37 -19.03 4.34
CA GLU A 243 2.70 -19.43 3.86
C GLU A 243 3.80 -18.65 4.57
N ASN A 244 3.62 -17.33 4.74
CA ASN A 244 4.62 -16.51 5.42
C ASN A 244 4.81 -16.92 6.88
N ILE A 245 3.75 -17.27 7.61
CA ILE A 245 3.87 -17.76 9.00
C ILE A 245 4.60 -19.11 9.03
N LEU A 246 4.27 -20.03 8.13
CA LEU A 246 4.88 -21.36 8.09
C LEU A 246 6.38 -21.31 7.79
N SER A 247 6.77 -20.49 6.81
CA SER A 247 8.16 -20.42 6.32
C SER A 247 9.02 -19.46 7.12
N ASN A 248 8.44 -18.39 7.69
CA ASN A 248 9.20 -17.26 8.24
C ASN A 248 8.83 -16.90 9.70
N ARG A 249 8.34 -17.87 10.49
CA ARG A 249 7.99 -17.65 11.90
C ARG A 249 9.12 -16.99 12.74
N PRO A 250 10.40 -17.39 12.63
CA PRO A 250 11.48 -16.75 13.37
C PRO A 250 11.68 -15.28 12.98
N LEU A 251 11.53 -14.96 11.68
CA LEU A 251 11.64 -13.60 11.17
C LEU A 251 10.54 -12.69 11.73
N LEU A 252 9.29 -13.16 11.73
CA LEU A 252 8.17 -12.42 12.34
C LEU A 252 8.39 -12.18 13.82
N ARG A 253 8.93 -13.17 14.55
CA ARG A 253 9.28 -12.99 15.97
C ARG A 253 10.31 -11.88 16.16
N GLU A 254 11.38 -11.90 15.35
CA GLU A 254 12.43 -10.89 15.39
C GLU A 254 11.85 -9.50 15.09
N LEU A 255 11.06 -9.37 14.03
CA LEU A 255 10.44 -8.12 13.61
C LEU A 255 9.50 -7.56 14.69
N PHE A 256 8.62 -8.38 15.23
CA PHE A 256 7.69 -7.95 16.28
C PHE A 256 8.41 -7.59 17.57
N SER A 257 9.47 -8.31 17.94
CA SER A 257 10.28 -7.97 19.11
C SER A 257 11.01 -6.64 18.93
N GLN A 258 11.64 -6.41 17.77
CA GLN A 258 12.32 -5.14 17.50
C GLN A 258 11.33 -3.98 17.49
N SER A 259 10.16 -4.16 16.86
CA SER A 259 9.12 -3.13 16.87
C SER A 259 8.63 -2.83 18.29
N TYR A 260 8.48 -3.86 19.13
CA TYR A 260 8.15 -3.69 20.54
C TYR A 260 9.20 -2.87 21.27
N ASP A 261 10.48 -3.21 21.13
CA ASP A 261 11.59 -2.51 21.77
C ASP A 261 11.69 -1.05 21.29
N ASN A 262 11.49 -0.80 19.99
CA ASN A 262 11.46 0.55 19.43
C ASN A 262 10.27 1.37 19.95
N TRP A 263 9.14 0.75 20.26
CA TRP A 263 7.94 1.43 20.76
C TRP A 263 8.04 1.81 22.25
N GLN A 264 8.83 1.09 23.05
CA GLN A 264 9.02 1.42 24.47
C GLN A 264 9.96 2.62 24.70
N ASN A 265 10.78 2.96 23.70
CA ASN A 265 11.80 4.02 23.76
C ASN A 265 11.30 5.31 23.11
#